data_AF-A0A5J5BR60-F1
#
_entry.id   AF-A0A5J5BR60-F1
#
_cell.length_a   1.000
_cell.length_b   1.000
_cell.length_c   1.000
_cell.angle_alpha   90.00
_cell.angle_beta   90.00
_cell.angle_gamma   90.00
#
_symmetry.space_group_name_H-M   'P 1'
#
loop_
_entity.id
_entity.type
_entity.pdbx_description
1 polymer ?
#
loop_
_entity_poly.entity_id
_entity_poly.type
_entity_poly.pdbx_seq_one_letter_code
_entity_poly.pdbx_strand_id
1 'polypeptide(L)' 'MPAKTVVFSNVRKFDGDKFRWISSGEYVQMSGRAGRRGIDERGIWILVVDEKLEPSTAKTMLKGSADCLNREL' A
#
# COMPACT_ATOMS: atom_id res chain seq x y z
N MET A 1 -8.17 -11.53 7.33
CA MET A 1 -8.96 -12.14 6.23
C MET A 1 -8.29 -11.78 4.90
N PRO A 2 -7.85 -12.75 4.08
CA PRO A 2 -7.27 -12.50 2.74
C PRO A 2 -8.34 -12.50 1.62
N ALA A 3 -8.03 -11.88 0.49
CA ALA A 3 -8.86 -11.81 -0.72
C ALA A 3 -8.03 -12.18 -1.96
N LYS A 4 -8.67 -12.51 -3.09
CA LYS A 4 -7.94 -12.80 -4.34
C LYS A 4 -7.20 -11.57 -4.88
N THR A 5 -7.83 -10.40 -4.77
CA THR A 5 -7.32 -9.14 -5.30
C THR A 5 -7.59 -8.00 -4.32
N VAL A 6 -6.64 -7.07 -4.22
CA VAL A 6 -6.78 -5.81 -3.48
C VAL A 6 -6.78 -4.67 -4.49
N VAL A 7 -7.70 -3.72 -4.36
CA VAL A 7 -7.78 -2.54 -5.23
C VAL A 7 -7.62 -1.30 -4.37
N PHE A 8 -6.60 -0.51 -4.66
CA PHE A 8 -6.40 0.81 -4.08
C PHE A 8 -7.06 1.84 -5.00
N SER A 9 -8.21 2.37 -4.58
CA SER A 9 -8.89 3.47 -5.27
C SER A 9 -8.18 4.81 -5.06
N ASN A 10 -7.43 4.95 -3.95
CA ASN A 10 -6.62 6.12 -3.63
C ASN A 10 -5.47 5.70 -2.71
N VAL A 11 -4.32 6.37 -2.84
CA VAL A 11 -3.12 6.16 -2.00
C VAL A 11 -2.70 7.42 -1.24
N ARG A 12 -3.56 8.44 -1.20
CA ARG A 12 -3.48 9.53 -0.25
C ARG A 12 -4.40 9.27 0.93
N LYS A 13 -3.86 9.41 2.13
CA LYS A 13 -4.53 9.20 3.41
C LYS A 13 -4.41 10.45 4.27
N PHE A 14 -5.50 10.82 4.94
CA PHE A 14 -5.47 11.84 5.98
C PHE A 14 -5.00 11.19 7.29
N ASP A 15 -3.94 11.72 7.89
CA ASP A 15 -3.35 11.20 9.14
C ASP A 15 -3.81 11.95 10.40
N GLY A 16 -4.75 12.90 10.25
CA GLY A 16 -5.20 13.78 11.33
C GLY A 16 -4.70 15.22 11.17
N ASP A 17 -3.63 15.42 10.41
CA ASP A 17 -3.05 16.75 10.12
C ASP A 17 -3.12 17.07 8.61
N LYS A 18 -2.68 16.14 7.77
CA LYS A 18 -2.62 16.37 6.32
C LYS A 18 -2.89 15.12 5.49
N PHE A 19 -3.21 15.35 4.22
CA PHE A 19 -3.25 14.29 3.23
C PHE A 19 -1.84 13.96 2.74
N ARG A 20 -1.29 12.85 3.20
CA ARG A 20 0.00 12.31 2.76
C ARG A 20 -0.17 11.06 1.90
N TRP A 21 0.86 10.71 1.14
CA TRP A 21 0.95 9.38 0.54
C TRP A 21 1.04 8.32 1.63
N ILE A 22 0.46 7.14 1.39
CA ILE A 22 0.66 6.00 2.28
C ILE A 22 2.15 5.62 2.29
N SER A 23 2.63 5.16 3.45
CA SER A 23 4.00 4.68 3.57
C SER A 23 4.17 3.35 2.85
N SER A 24 5.42 2.95 2.64
CA SER A 24 5.69 1.61 2.09
C SER A 24 5.23 0.51 3.03
N GLY A 25 5.37 0.69 4.35
CA GLY A 25 4.84 -0.24 5.35
C GLY A 25 3.31 -0.40 5.27
N GLU A 26 2.57 0.71 5.19
CA GLU A 26 1.11 0.70 5.01
C GLU A 26 0.72 0.00 3.70
N TYR A 27 1.41 0.30 2.60
CA TYR A 27 1.20 -0.34 1.31
C TYR A 27 1.43 -1.85 1.35
N VAL A 28 2.55 -2.32 1.92
CA VAL A 28 2.88 -3.75 2.05
C VAL A 28 1.86 -4.47 2.92
N GLN A 29 1.44 -3.86 4.04
CA GLN A 29 0.47 -4.47 4.94
C GLN A 29 -0.91 -4.64 4.29
N MET A 30 -1.36 -3.65 3.51
CA MET A 30 -2.64 -3.70 2.81
C MET A 30 -2.59 -4.62 1.57
N SER A 31 -1.57 -4.47 0.72
CA SER A 31 -1.42 -5.27 -0.50
C SER A 31 -1.16 -6.76 -0.18
N GLY A 32 -0.51 -7.06 0.95
CA GLY A 32 -0.31 -8.42 1.46
C GLY A 32 -1.59 -9.17 1.83
N ARG A 33 -2.77 -8.52 1.76
CA ARG A 33 -4.07 -9.21 1.85
C ARG A 33 -4.49 -9.87 0.54
N ALA A 34 -3.83 -9.57 -0.58
CA ALA A 34 -4.08 -10.21 -1.88
C ALA A 34 -3.43 -11.60 -1.98
N GLY A 35 -4.17 -12.56 -2.52
CA GLY A 35 -3.77 -13.95 -2.67
C GLY A 35 -4.20 -14.81 -1.47
N ARG A 36 -5.13 -15.74 -1.70
CA ARG A 36 -5.54 -16.72 -0.69
C ARG A 36 -4.71 -18.00 -0.87
N ARG A 37 -3.95 -18.36 0.17
CA ARG A 37 -3.07 -19.53 0.19
C ARG A 37 -3.85 -20.81 -0.15
N GLY A 38 -3.34 -21.58 -1.10
CA GLY A 38 -3.90 -22.88 -1.50
C GLY A 38 -5.00 -22.83 -2.57
N ILE A 39 -5.47 -21.63 -2.97
CA ILE A 39 -6.52 -21.50 -4.00
C ILE A 39 -6.23 -20.45 -5.07
N ASP A 40 -5.44 -19.41 -4.78
CA ASP A 40 -5.01 -18.44 -5.77
C ASP A 40 -3.51 -18.66 -6.10
N GLU A 41 -3.16 -18.76 -7.38
CA GLU A 41 -1.76 -18.95 -7.85
C GLU A 41 -0.85 -17.77 -7.50
N ARG A 42 -1.42 -16.55 -7.48
CA ARG A 42 -0.75 -15.30 -7.16
C ARG A 42 -1.72 -14.28 -6.56
N GLY A 43 -1.20 -13.40 -5.71
CA GLY A 43 -1.91 -12.20 -5.26
C GLY A 43 -1.80 -11.09 -6.31
N ILE A 44 -2.93 -10.46 -6.63
CA ILE A 44 -2.96 -9.31 -7.54
C ILE A 44 -3.37 -8.07 -6.74
N TRP A 45 -2.66 -6.97 -6.95
CA TRP A 45 -3.07 -5.66 -6.46
C TRP A 45 -3.18 -4.70 -7.64
N ILE A 46 -4.15 -3.79 -7.56
CA ILE A 46 -4.39 -2.76 -8.57
C ILE A 46 -4.34 -1.41 -7.86
N LEU A 47 -3.54 -0.50 -8.40
CA LEU A 47 -3.49 0.89 -7.96
C LEU A 47 -4.12 1.78 -9.03
N VAL A 48 -5.20 2.47 -8.66
CA VAL A 48 -5.75 3.55 -9.49
C VAL A 48 -4.88 4.78 -9.26
N VAL A 49 -4.21 5.23 -10.31
CA VAL A 49 -3.26 6.35 -10.28
C VAL A 49 -3.92 7.60 -10.87
N ASP A 50 -3.69 8.75 -10.23
CA ASP A 50 -4.01 10.07 -10.79
C ASP A 50 -2.74 10.80 -11.25
N GLU A 51 -2.89 11.92 -11.96
CA GLU A 51 -1.77 12.72 -12.49
C GLU A 51 -0.87 13.32 -11.41
N LYS A 52 -1.28 13.28 -10.13
CA LYS A 52 -0.52 13.88 -9.01
C LYS A 52 0.55 12.94 -8.46
N LEU A 53 0.53 11.66 -8.83
CA LEU A 53 1.48 10.68 -8.34
C LEU A 53 2.74 10.67 -9.21
N GLU A 54 3.80 11.28 -8.69
CA GLU A 54 5.11 11.26 -9.33
C GLU A 54 5.74 9.84 -9.33
N PRO A 55 6.44 9.44 -10.40
CA PRO A 55 7.06 8.11 -10.50
C PRO A 55 8.05 7.80 -9.37
N SER A 56 8.76 8.82 -8.87
CA SER A 56 9.70 8.68 -7.75
C SER A 56 8.97 8.32 -6.45
N THR A 57 7.87 9.01 -6.16
CA THR A 57 7.00 8.73 -5.02
C THR A 57 6.38 7.33 -5.12
N ALA A 58 5.87 6.97 -6.31
CA ALA A 58 5.34 5.64 -6.56
C ALA A 58 6.40 4.56 -6.33
N LYS A 59 7.64 4.77 -6.82
CA LYS A 59 8.75 3.83 -6.61
C LYS A 59 9.07 3.65 -5.13
N THR A 60 9.14 4.74 -4.35
CA THR A 60 9.41 4.69 -2.91
C THR A 60 8.29 3.96 -2.16
N MET A 61 7.03 4.17 -2.51
CA MET A 61 5.89 3.49 -1.90
C MET A 61 5.87 1.99 -2.24
N LEU A 62 6.02 1.64 -3.52
CA LEU A 62 5.86 0.27 -4.02
C LEU A 62 7.08 -0.63 -3.76
N LYS A 63 8.29 -0.06 -3.72
CA LYS A 63 9.55 -0.81 -3.55
C LYS A 63 10.32 -0.44 -2.28
N GLY A 64 9.73 0.37 -1.40
CA GLY A 64 10.33 0.76 -0.14
C GLY A 64 10.41 -0.40 0.85
N SER A 65 11.16 -0.17 1.93
CA SER A 65 11.23 -1.07 3.08
C SER A 65 10.05 -0.83 4.03
N ALA A 66 9.74 -1.83 4.86
CA ALA A 66 8.79 -1.64 5.95
C ALA A 66 9.25 -0.54 6.90
N ASP A 67 8.29 0.21 7.47
CA ASP A 67 8.57 1.28 8.41
C ASP A 67 9.17 0.72 9.72
N CYS A 68 10.10 1.47 10.33
CA CYS A 68 10.63 1.12 11.64
C CYS A 68 9.55 1.20 12.71
N LEU A 69 9.55 0.24 13.64
CA LEU A 69 8.69 0.28 14.82
C LEU A 69 9.32 1.22 15.85
N ASN A 70 8.89 2.48 15.84
CA ASN A 70 9.32 3.47 16.82
C ASN A 70 8.41 3.45 18.05
N ARG A 71 8.97 3.78 19.21
CA ARG A 71 8.19 3.95 20.45
C ARG A 71 7.57 5.34 20.45
N GLU A 72 6.25 5.42 20.57
CA GLU A 72 5.56 6.68 20.86
C GLU A 72 5.68 6.94 22.37
N LEU A 73 6.45 7.96 22.74
CA LEU A 73 6.62 8.48 24.10
C LEU A 73 6.31 9.98 24.09
#